data_AF-A0A1F6M335-F1
#
_entry.id   AF-A0A1F6M335-F1
#
_cell.length_a   1.000
_cell.length_b   1.000
_cell.length_c   1.000
_cell.angle_alpha   90.00
_cell.angle_beta   90.00
_cell.angle_gamma   90.00
#
_symmetry.space_group_name_H-M   'P 1'
#
loop_
_entity.id
_entity.type
_entity.pdbx_description
1 polymer ?
#
loop_
_entity_poly.entity_id
_entity_poly.type
_entity_poly.pdbx_seq_one_letter_code
_entity_poly.pdbx_strand_id
1 'polypeptide(L)'
;MKLSRFFTFAAIIITALSGLFSFSSIVLAQAAPAADAPDDSYGLTDTAKRSGLAKYGSSVPVLAGSIIGTALSMISVIFFILMVYGGFLWMTAHGDEGTVTKAKDTIIAAIIGIIIILASYAITNYVTTSVVSSPATPAAPEAPAAP
;
A
#
# COMPACT_ATOMS: atom_id res chain seq x y z
N MET A 1 14.02 8.74 -33.69
CA MET A 1 14.06 7.28 -33.40
C MET A 1 14.46 6.90 -31.97
N LYS A 2 15.07 7.80 -31.15
CA LYS A 2 15.45 7.51 -29.74
C LYS A 2 14.31 7.63 -28.72
N LEU A 3 13.23 8.35 -29.07
CA LEU A 3 12.14 8.69 -28.15
C LEU A 3 11.05 7.60 -28.01
N SER A 4 10.74 6.86 -29.09
CA SER A 4 9.78 5.74 -29.01
C SER A 4 10.33 4.57 -28.19
N ARG A 5 11.63 4.29 -28.32
CA ARG A 5 12.33 3.26 -27.54
C ARG A 5 12.35 3.57 -26.04
N PHE A 6 12.43 4.85 -25.67
CA PHE A 6 12.39 5.30 -24.28
C PHE A 6 10.99 5.14 -23.66
N PHE A 7 9.94 5.43 -24.42
CA PHE A 7 8.55 5.20 -24.01
C PHE A 7 8.23 3.70 -23.88
N THR A 8 8.74 2.86 -24.80
CA THR A 8 8.61 1.40 -24.70
C THR A 8 9.39 0.84 -23.50
N PHE A 9 10.58 1.37 -23.18
CA PHE A 9 11.32 0.99 -21.96
C PHE A 9 10.58 1.38 -20.67
N ALA A 10 9.96 2.56 -20.61
CA ALA A 10 9.12 2.98 -19.50
C ALA A 10 7.85 2.09 -19.36
N ALA A 11 7.23 1.71 -20.48
CA ALA A 11 6.09 0.78 -20.50
C ALA A 11 6.47 -0.65 -20.10
N ILE A 12 7.68 -1.12 -20.44
CA ILE A 12 8.21 -2.41 -20.00
C ILE A 12 8.47 -2.41 -18.49
N ILE A 13 8.98 -1.31 -17.92
CA ILE A 13 9.14 -1.18 -16.46
C ILE A 13 7.77 -1.18 -15.76
N ILE A 14 6.77 -0.49 -16.30
CA ILE A 14 5.39 -0.51 -15.78
C ILE A 14 4.81 -1.93 -15.85
N THR A 15 5.00 -2.64 -16.96
CA THR A 15 4.48 -4.00 -17.15
C THR A 15 5.21 -5.04 -16.29
N ALA A 16 6.54 -4.90 -16.12
CA ALA A 16 7.33 -5.72 -15.22
C ALA A 16 6.96 -5.50 -13.75
N LEU A 17 6.61 -4.27 -13.37
CA LEU A 17 6.16 -3.94 -12.02
C LEU A 17 4.70 -4.39 -11.77
N SER A 18 3.81 -4.33 -12.77
CA SER A 18 2.49 -4.97 -12.71
C SER A 18 2.59 -6.50 -12.63
N GLY A 19 3.60 -7.09 -13.29
CA GLY A 19 3.97 -8.50 -13.13
C GLY A 19 4.44 -8.81 -11.70
N LEU A 20 5.24 -7.93 -11.09
CA LEU A 20 5.69 -8.05 -9.70
C LEU A 20 4.54 -7.84 -8.68
N PHE A 21 3.55 -6.99 -9.00
CA PHE A 21 2.34 -6.81 -8.21
C PHE A 21 1.44 -8.06 -8.24
N SER A 22 1.36 -8.71 -9.40
CA SER A 22 0.69 -10.01 -9.54
C SER A 22 1.44 -11.12 -8.78
N PHE A 23 2.78 -11.05 -8.76
CA PHE A 23 3.63 -11.92 -7.95
C PHE A 23 3.49 -11.68 -6.43
N SER A 24 3.36 -10.42 -5.99
CA SER A 24 3.12 -10.07 -4.58
C SER A 24 1.75 -10.58 -4.10
N SER A 25 0.74 -10.55 -4.96
CA SER A 25 -0.56 -11.18 -4.68
C SER A 25 -0.48 -12.70 -4.53
N ILE A 26 0.47 -13.37 -5.21
CA ILE A 26 0.70 -14.81 -5.11
C ILE A 26 1.58 -15.17 -3.90
N VAL A 27 2.56 -14.34 -3.55
CA VAL A 27 3.46 -14.58 -2.40
C VAL A 27 2.76 -14.32 -1.07
N LEU A 28 1.89 -13.29 -0.98
CA LEU A 28 1.09 -13.05 0.23
C LEU A 28 -0.08 -14.06 0.38
N ALA A 29 -0.37 -14.86 -0.64
CA ALA A 29 -1.30 -15.99 -0.56
C ALA A 29 -0.66 -17.26 0.02
N GLN A 30 0.68 -17.30 0.20
CA GLN A 30 1.41 -18.44 0.78
C GLN A 30 2.07 -18.14 2.12
N ALA A 31 1.95 -16.92 2.65
CA ALA A 31 2.45 -16.56 3.97
C ALA A 31 1.32 -16.57 5.02
N ALA A 32 0.72 -17.74 5.24
CA ALA A 32 0.10 -18.05 6.51
C ALA A 32 0.59 -19.44 6.91
N PRO A 33 1.51 -19.58 7.90
CA PRO A 33 1.62 -20.85 8.58
C PRO A 33 0.25 -21.08 9.20
N ALA A 34 -0.38 -22.21 8.87
CA ALA A 34 -1.51 -22.70 9.62
C ALA A 34 -0.99 -22.97 11.04
N ALA A 35 -1.19 -22.00 11.93
CA ALA A 35 -1.15 -22.27 13.36
C ALA A 35 -2.50 -22.91 13.68
N ASP A 36 -2.43 -24.21 14.01
CA ASP A 36 -3.55 -25.02 14.45
C ASP A 36 -4.34 -24.33 15.57
N ALA A 37 -5.55 -23.87 15.24
CA ALA A 37 -6.59 -23.58 16.22
C ALA A 37 -7.64 -24.71 16.12
N PRO A 38 -8.17 -25.21 17.25
CA PRO A 38 -9.12 -26.32 17.23
C PRO A 38 -10.35 -25.94 16.40
N ASP A 39 -10.74 -26.88 15.54
CA ASP A 39 -11.86 -26.81 14.61
C ASP A 39 -13.22 -26.69 15.34
N ASP A 40 -13.76 -25.48 15.42
CA ASP A 40 -15.19 -25.22 15.65
C ASP A 40 -15.81 -24.29 14.59
N SER A 41 -15.08 -24.03 13.49
CA SER A 41 -15.51 -23.12 12.43
C SER A 41 -16.02 -23.87 11.19
N TYR A 42 -17.12 -24.64 11.34
CA TYR A 42 -17.94 -25.33 10.32
C TYR A 42 -17.64 -25.06 8.81
N GLY A 43 -16.43 -25.36 8.33
CA GLY A 43 -15.99 -25.05 6.95
C GLY A 43 -16.04 -23.56 6.55
N LEU A 44 -16.21 -22.61 7.48
CA LEU A 44 -16.35 -21.18 7.18
C LEU A 44 -15.01 -20.58 6.75
N THR A 45 -13.91 -21.03 7.36
CA THR A 45 -12.54 -20.63 7.02
C THR A 45 -12.10 -21.17 5.65
N ASP A 46 -12.49 -22.40 5.31
CA ASP A 46 -12.22 -23.00 3.99
C ASP A 46 -13.06 -22.36 2.88
N THR A 47 -14.32 -22.02 3.16
CA THR A 47 -15.18 -21.28 2.23
C THR A 47 -14.67 -19.85 2.03
N ALA A 48 -14.20 -19.19 3.10
CA ALA A 48 -13.58 -17.86 3.03
C ALA A 48 -12.27 -17.87 2.22
N LYS A 49 -11.43 -18.92 2.34
CA LYS A 49 -10.23 -19.09 1.53
C LYS A 49 -10.56 -19.31 0.05
N ARG A 50 -11.53 -20.18 -0.25
CA ARG A 50 -11.95 -20.49 -1.64
C ARG A 50 -12.65 -19.34 -2.35
N SER A 51 -13.34 -18.48 -1.61
CA SER A 51 -14.03 -17.30 -2.15
C SER A 51 -13.15 -16.06 -2.27
N GLY A 52 -11.89 -16.12 -1.82
CA GLY A 52 -11.00 -14.95 -1.77
C GLY A 52 -11.34 -13.95 -0.66
N LEU A 53 -12.34 -14.26 0.18
CA LEU A 53 -12.79 -13.42 1.30
C LEU A 53 -11.82 -13.44 2.47
N ALA A 54 -10.94 -14.46 2.56
CA ALA A 54 -9.84 -14.51 3.52
C ALA A 54 -8.87 -13.31 3.40
N LYS A 55 -8.81 -12.66 2.22
CA LYS A 55 -8.03 -11.44 1.98
C LYS A 55 -8.69 -10.18 2.56
N TYR A 56 -10.01 -10.20 2.77
CA TYR A 56 -10.79 -9.00 3.09
C TYR A 56 -11.42 -9.01 4.49
N GLY A 57 -11.44 -10.17 5.18
CA GLY A 57 -11.99 -10.30 6.53
C GLY A 57 -13.48 -9.96 6.61
N SER A 58 -14.18 -10.47 7.62
CA SER A 58 -15.63 -10.19 7.81
C SER A 58 -15.91 -8.77 8.34
N SER A 59 -14.96 -7.84 8.25
CA SER A 59 -15.03 -6.51 8.84
C SER A 59 -14.74 -5.41 7.82
N VAL A 60 -15.68 -4.46 7.70
CA VAL A 60 -15.59 -3.24 6.88
C VAL A 60 -14.22 -2.54 6.95
N PRO A 61 -13.55 -2.40 8.12
CA PRO A 61 -12.21 -1.79 8.19
C PRO A 61 -11.11 -2.57 7.45
N VAL A 62 -11.16 -3.91 7.38
CA VAL A 62 -10.15 -4.70 6.66
C VAL A 62 -10.34 -4.58 5.15
N LEU A 63 -11.60 -4.58 4.68
CA LEU A 63 -11.92 -4.31 3.28
C LEU A 63 -11.45 -2.91 2.86
N ALA A 64 -11.72 -1.89 3.68
CA ALA A 64 -11.26 -0.53 3.44
C ALA A 64 -9.72 -0.47 3.40
N GLY A 65 -9.03 -1.07 4.37
CA GLY A 65 -7.57 -1.12 4.41
C GLY A 65 -6.96 -1.81 3.19
N SER A 66 -7.58 -2.88 2.69
CA SER A 66 -7.12 -3.61 1.51
C SER A 66 -7.29 -2.81 0.21
N ILE A 67 -8.42 -2.11 0.05
CA ILE A 67 -8.68 -1.23 -1.10
C ILE A 67 -7.72 -0.03 -1.08
N ILE A 68 -7.56 0.61 0.08
CA ILE A 68 -6.66 1.74 0.28
C ILE A 68 -5.21 1.30 0.00
N GLY A 69 -4.76 0.18 0.59
CA GLY A 69 -3.42 -0.34 0.35
C GLY A 69 -3.15 -0.66 -1.13
N THR A 70 -4.14 -1.23 -1.83
CA THR A 70 -4.06 -1.51 -3.27
C THR A 70 -3.96 -0.21 -4.08
N ALA A 71 -4.83 0.78 -3.80
CA ALA A 71 -4.82 2.06 -4.50
C ALA A 71 -3.53 2.86 -4.25
N LEU A 72 -3.06 2.91 -3.00
CA LEU A 72 -1.80 3.59 -2.62
C LEU A 72 -0.59 3.00 -3.34
N SER A 73 -0.56 1.67 -3.51
CA SER A 73 0.53 1.01 -4.24
C SER A 73 0.60 1.42 -5.71
N MET A 74 -0.55 1.54 -6.40
CA MET A 74 -0.59 2.00 -7.79
C MET A 74 -0.20 3.47 -7.93
N ILE A 75 -0.68 4.31 -7.02
CA ILE A 75 -0.41 5.75 -7.02
C ILE A 75 1.08 6.03 -6.80
N SER A 76 1.72 5.31 -5.88
CA SER A 76 3.15 5.48 -5.59
C SER A 76 4.03 5.25 -6.83
N VAL A 77 3.72 4.23 -7.63
CA VAL A 77 4.46 3.91 -8.86
C VAL A 77 4.35 5.03 -9.89
N ILE A 78 3.16 5.59 -10.06
CA ILE A 78 2.92 6.69 -11.00
C ILE A 78 3.74 7.93 -10.60
N PHE A 79 3.70 8.31 -9.32
CA PHE A 79 4.48 9.42 -8.79
C PHE A 79 5.99 9.22 -8.95
N PHE A 80 6.47 7.99 -8.75
CA PHE A 80 7.88 7.66 -8.95
C PHE A 80 8.31 7.82 -10.42
N ILE A 81 7.47 7.39 -11.37
CA ILE A 81 7.75 7.54 -12.81
C ILE A 81 7.77 9.01 -13.21
N LEU A 82 6.83 9.82 -12.71
CA LEU A 82 6.80 11.28 -12.93
C LEU A 82 8.06 11.97 -12.38
N MET A 83 8.57 11.52 -11.23
CA MET A 83 9.82 12.02 -10.66
C MET A 83 11.03 11.72 -11.55
N VAL A 84 11.15 10.48 -12.05
CA VAL A 84 12.23 10.11 -12.99
C VAL A 84 12.11 10.89 -14.29
N TYR A 85 10.89 11.05 -14.82
CA TYR A 85 10.63 11.85 -16.02
C TYR A 85 11.03 13.32 -15.85
N GLY A 86 10.67 13.94 -14.71
CA GLY A 86 11.08 15.30 -14.37
C GLY A 86 12.61 15.44 -14.25
N GLY A 87 13.28 14.46 -13.64
CA GLY A 87 14.74 14.42 -13.54
C GLY A 87 15.43 14.36 -14.91
N PHE A 88 14.92 13.52 -15.82
CA PHE A 88 15.43 13.44 -17.19
C PHE A 88 15.14 14.71 -18.00
N LEU A 89 13.96 15.32 -17.81
CA LEU A 89 13.62 16.59 -18.44
C LEU A 89 14.58 17.71 -18.00
N TRP A 90 14.98 17.69 -16.71
CA TRP A 90 15.95 18.65 -16.18
C TRP A 90 17.35 18.44 -16.77
N MET A 91 17.82 17.19 -16.88
CA MET A 91 19.12 16.87 -17.48
C MET A 91 19.19 17.16 -18.99
N THR A 92 18.06 17.09 -19.69
CA THR A 92 17.99 17.30 -21.15
C THR A 92 17.64 18.74 -21.55
N ALA A 93 17.53 19.67 -20.60
CA ALA A 93 17.10 21.03 -20.89
C ALA A 93 18.14 21.88 -21.66
N HIS A 94 19.40 21.44 -21.82
CA HIS A 94 20.45 22.09 -22.65
C HIS A 94 20.59 23.63 -22.49
N GLY A 95 20.16 24.20 -21.36
CA GLY A 95 20.20 25.65 -21.10
C GLY A 95 18.92 26.43 -21.42
N ASP A 96 17.82 25.78 -21.85
CA ASP A 96 16.50 26.41 -21.93
C ASP A 96 15.88 26.54 -20.52
N GLU A 97 15.83 27.78 -20.01
CA GLU A 97 15.26 28.10 -18.70
C GLU A 97 13.79 27.68 -18.56
N GLY A 98 13.02 27.68 -19.67
CA GLY A 98 11.64 27.24 -19.67
C GLY A 98 11.50 25.75 -19.35
N THR A 99 12.31 24.92 -20.00
CA THR A 99 12.34 23.47 -19.76
C THR A 99 12.93 23.13 -18.38
N VAL A 100 13.95 23.87 -17.92
CA VAL A 100 14.50 23.72 -16.55
C VAL A 100 13.43 24.01 -15.50
N THR A 101 12.68 25.11 -15.64
CA THR A 101 11.65 25.50 -14.67
C THR A 101 10.53 24.47 -14.62
N LYS A 102 10.01 24.05 -15.77
CA LYS A 102 8.99 22.99 -15.85
C LYS A 102 9.44 21.67 -15.24
N ALA A 103 10.71 21.29 -15.45
CA ALA A 103 11.26 20.07 -14.88
C ALA A 103 11.34 20.16 -13.35
N LYS A 104 11.81 21.30 -12.81
CA LYS A 104 11.85 21.53 -11.36
C LYS A 104 10.45 21.54 -10.74
N ASP A 105 9.48 22.18 -11.37
CA ASP A 105 8.10 22.20 -10.89
C ASP A 105 7.51 20.78 -10.86
N THR A 106 7.79 19.97 -11.89
CA THR A 106 7.36 18.57 -11.94
C THR A 106 7.98 17.74 -10.82
N ILE A 107 9.28 17.92 -10.55
CA ILE A 107 9.98 17.21 -9.46
C ILE A 107 9.40 17.65 -8.10
N ILE A 108 9.19 18.95 -7.87
CA ILE A 108 8.62 19.47 -6.63
C ILE A 108 7.20 18.91 -6.41
N ALA A 109 6.36 18.93 -7.45
CA ALA A 109 5.02 18.36 -7.38
C ALA A 109 5.05 16.86 -7.05
N ALA A 110 6.00 16.11 -7.63
CA ALA A 110 6.18 14.69 -7.34
C ALA A 110 6.62 14.44 -5.87
N ILE A 111 7.55 15.25 -5.35
CA ILE A 111 7.99 15.19 -3.95
C ILE A 111 6.82 15.44 -3.00
N ILE A 112 6.02 16.48 -3.25
CA ILE A 112 4.86 16.83 -2.43
C ILE A 112 3.88 15.66 -2.38
N GLY A 113 3.60 15.01 -3.51
CA GLY A 113 2.73 13.83 -3.55
C GLY A 113 3.25 12.67 -2.69
N ILE A 114 4.55 12.39 -2.74
CA ILE A 114 5.18 11.36 -1.90
C ILE A 114 5.03 11.73 -0.41
N ILE A 115 5.32 12.98 -0.04
CA ILE A 115 5.19 13.45 1.36
C ILE A 115 3.76 13.28 1.88
N ILE A 116 2.75 13.60 1.07
CA ILE A 116 1.34 13.46 1.46
C ILE A 116 0.98 11.99 1.76
N ILE A 117 1.50 11.05 0.98
CA ILE A 117 1.27 9.62 1.19
C ILE A 117 1.90 9.17 2.51
N LEU A 118 3.15 9.56 2.78
CA LEU A 118 3.82 9.25 4.06
C LEU A 118 3.07 9.89 5.24
N ALA A 119 2.63 11.14 5.10
CA ALA A 119 1.88 11.85 6.13
C ALA A 119 0.53 11.18 6.42
N SER A 120 -0.20 10.74 5.39
CA SER A 120 -1.47 10.02 5.55
C SER A 120 -1.31 8.73 6.34
N TYR A 121 -0.26 7.96 6.05
CA TYR A 121 0.04 6.73 6.79
C TYR A 121 0.46 7.00 8.23
N ALA A 122 1.29 8.02 8.46
CA ALA A 122 1.70 8.44 9.80
C ALA A 122 0.49 8.86 10.66
N ILE A 123 -0.42 9.66 10.10
CA ILE A 123 -1.65 10.10 10.79
C ILE A 123 -2.55 8.91 11.11
N THR A 124 -2.76 8.01 10.15
CA THR A 124 -3.62 6.82 10.33
C THR A 124 -3.11 5.94 11.47
N ASN A 125 -1.79 5.68 11.52
CA ASN A 125 -1.19 4.93 12.60
C ASN A 125 -1.30 5.66 13.93
N TYR A 126 -1.02 6.96 13.96
CA TYR A 126 -1.10 7.77 15.17
C TYR A 126 -2.51 7.73 15.81
N VAL A 127 -3.55 7.86 14.99
CA VAL A 127 -4.95 7.77 15.45
C VAL A 127 -5.26 6.36 15.94
N THR A 128 -4.87 5.33 15.19
CA THR A 128 -5.14 3.93 15.57
C THR A 128 -4.47 3.56 16.89
N THR A 129 -3.20 3.94 17.08
CA THR A 129 -2.49 3.70 18.33
C THR A 129 -3.12 4.47 19.49
N SER A 130 -3.52 5.73 19.30
CA SER A 130 -4.14 6.53 20.37
C SER A 130 -5.50 5.98 20.81
N VAL A 131 -6.27 5.39 19.90
CA VAL A 131 -7.58 4.80 20.21
C VAL A 131 -7.43 3.40 20.85
N VAL A 132 -6.45 2.60 20.40
CA VAL A 132 -6.22 1.24 20.92
C VAL A 132 -5.45 1.24 22.25
N SER A 133 -4.64 2.26 22.52
CA SER A 133 -3.88 2.40 23.77
C SER A 133 -4.63 3.08 24.92
N SER A 134 -5.97 3.11 24.88
CA SER A 134 -6.77 3.30 26.08
C SER A 134 -7.11 1.93 26.66
N PRO A 135 -6.29 1.35 27.55
CA PRO A 135 -6.74 0.26 28.40
C PRO A 135 -7.72 0.88 29.39
N ALA A 136 -8.98 1.01 29.00
CA ALA A 136 -10.04 0.73 29.93
C ALA A 136 -9.89 -0.76 30.27
N THR A 137 -9.04 -1.05 31.26
CA THR A 137 -9.17 -2.24 32.07
C THR A 137 -10.21 -1.90 33.12
N PRO A 138 -11.52 -2.19 32.92
CA PRO A 138 -12.34 -2.48 34.07
C PRO A 138 -11.72 -3.76 34.65
N ALA A 139 -11.17 -3.66 35.85
CA ALA A 139 -10.92 -4.82 36.69
C ALA A 139 -12.25 -5.58 36.77
N ALA A 140 -12.32 -6.70 36.05
CA ALA A 140 -13.47 -7.59 36.08
C ALA A 140 -13.58 -8.19 37.50
N PRO A 141 -14.81 -8.46 37.96
CA PRO A 141 -15.08 -8.88 39.33
C PRO A 141 -14.53 -10.29 39.56
N GLU A 142 -13.60 -10.43 40.50
CA GLU A 142 -13.31 -11.72 41.10
C GLU A 142 -14.51 -12.14 41.97
N ALA A 143 -15.35 -13.03 41.44
CA ALA A 143 -16.16 -13.95 42.23
C ALA A 143 -15.45 -15.31 42.25
N PRO A 144 -15.68 -16.23 43.21
CA PRO A 144 -15.93 -16.13 44.65
C PRO A 144 -14.81 -16.86 45.45
N ALA A 145 -14.38 -16.34 46.60
CA ALA A 145 -13.56 -17.10 47.55
C ALA A 145 -14.46 -17.67 48.66
N ALA A 146 -14.58 -19.00 48.69
CA ALA A 146 -15.11 -19.80 49.79
C ALA A 146 -14.39 -19.46 51.12
N PRO A 147 -14.94 -19.79 52.31
CA PRO A 147 -15.23 -21.17 52.70
C PRO A 147 -16.71 -21.55 52.77
#